data_AF-A0A7U5MRP6-F1
#
_entry.id   AF-A0A7U5MRP6-F1
#
_cell.length_a   1.000
_cell.length_b   1.000
_cell.length_c   1.000
_cell.angle_alpha   90.00
_cell.angle_beta   90.00
_cell.angle_gamma   90.00
#
_symmetry.space_group_name_H-M   'P 1'
#
loop_
_entity.id
_entity.type
_entity.pdbx_description
1 polymer ?
#
loop_
_entity_poly.entity_id
_entity_poly.type
_entity_poly.pdbx_seq_one_letter_code
_entity_poly.pdbx_strand_id
1 'polypeptide(L)'
;MQPIPVDSTNGLSYNSKKGDEAMSGEFVVHPNRSQIGPNVAGRNGHFRSVNRPRQPVSVSTCLARVELPPTLSEHADLDGSLTFGGLDWRFVVGAARTFARTHTELDELPPPFGFKRDGQWWWWDDTTTDESILEGPEAAGYVEEYLEQLFPGMAITTIDNR
;
A
#
# COMPACT_ATOMS: atom_id res chain seq x y z
N MET A 1 -21.29 -48.62 -66.23
CA MET A 1 -22.42 -48.27 -65.33
C MET A 1 -21.83 -48.09 -63.93
N GLN A 2 -22.29 -47.12 -63.14
CA GLN A 2 -21.72 -46.69 -61.82
C GLN A 2 -20.43 -45.81 -61.95
N PRO A 3 -20.18 -44.84 -61.03
CA PRO A 3 -20.08 -43.42 -61.44
C PRO A 3 -18.89 -42.59 -60.87
N ILE A 4 -18.90 -41.28 -61.16
CA ILE A 4 -17.96 -40.23 -60.73
C ILE A 4 -18.25 -39.78 -59.28
N PRO A 5 -17.22 -39.43 -58.47
CA PRO A 5 -17.22 -38.11 -57.83
C PRO A 5 -15.93 -37.29 -58.01
N VAL A 6 -16.17 -36.02 -58.32
CA VAL A 6 -15.42 -34.77 -58.03
C VAL A 6 -14.50 -34.73 -56.80
N ASP A 7 -13.32 -34.14 -56.96
CA ASP A 7 -13.03 -32.73 -56.57
C ASP A 7 -11.84 -32.19 -57.42
N SER A 8 -11.92 -31.04 -58.10
CA SER A 8 -11.89 -29.65 -57.59
C SER A 8 -10.53 -29.27 -56.95
N THR A 9 -9.73 -28.32 -57.44
CA THR A 9 -9.76 -27.54 -58.70
C THR A 9 -8.35 -27.00 -58.97
N ASN A 10 -7.96 -26.82 -60.24
CA ASN A 10 -6.72 -26.12 -60.57
C ASN A 10 -6.79 -24.62 -60.23
N GLY A 11 -5.79 -24.14 -59.48
CA GLY A 11 -4.88 -23.04 -59.87
C GLY A 11 -5.39 -21.61 -60.15
N LEU A 12 -4.63 -20.64 -59.62
CA LEU A 12 -4.60 -19.19 -59.97
C LEU A 12 -5.85 -18.41 -59.47
N SER A 13 -5.78 -17.32 -58.69
CA SER A 13 -4.69 -16.43 -58.29
C SER A 13 -5.19 -15.56 -57.09
N TYR A 14 -4.46 -14.66 -56.39
CA TYR A 14 -3.12 -14.08 -56.56
C TYR A 14 -2.54 -13.57 -55.19
N ASN A 15 -1.54 -12.69 -55.24
CA ASN A 15 -0.83 -11.99 -54.15
C ASN A 15 -1.68 -11.29 -53.07
N SER A 16 -1.28 -11.41 -51.79
CA SER A 16 -0.57 -10.32 -51.09
C SER A 16 0.10 -10.76 -49.77
N LYS A 17 1.12 -10.00 -49.36
CA LYS A 17 2.04 -10.20 -48.23
C LYS A 17 1.34 -10.28 -46.87
N LYS A 18 1.73 -11.24 -46.01
CA LYS A 18 2.55 -11.03 -44.80
C LYS A 18 2.92 -12.38 -44.18
N GLY A 19 4.16 -12.57 -43.74
CA GLY A 19 4.54 -13.74 -42.95
C GLY A 19 4.31 -13.45 -41.47
N ASP A 20 3.40 -14.20 -40.83
CA ASP A 20 3.33 -14.28 -39.38
C ASP A 20 4.32 -15.35 -38.90
N GLU A 21 5.56 -14.93 -38.66
CA GLU A 21 6.57 -15.77 -38.05
C GLU A 21 6.36 -15.77 -36.54
N ALA A 22 5.71 -16.82 -36.03
CA ALA A 22 5.41 -16.98 -34.62
C ALA A 22 6.71 -17.23 -33.82
N MET A 23 7.31 -16.15 -33.32
CA MET A 23 8.44 -16.19 -32.40
C MET A 23 8.05 -16.89 -31.09
N SER A 24 8.29 -18.21 -31.03
CA SER A 24 8.26 -18.99 -29.79
C SER A 24 9.44 -18.58 -28.91
N GLY A 25 9.30 -17.45 -28.21
CA GLY A 25 10.31 -16.94 -27.28
C GLY A 25 10.49 -17.91 -26.11
N GLU A 26 11.58 -18.69 -26.13
CA GLU A 26 11.97 -19.53 -25.00
C GLU A 26 12.32 -18.65 -23.81
N PHE A 27 11.54 -18.74 -22.72
CA PHE A 27 11.80 -18.02 -21.49
C PHE A 27 12.97 -18.68 -20.73
N VAL A 28 14.20 -18.27 -21.05
CA VAL A 28 15.42 -18.71 -20.36
C VAL A 28 15.46 -18.11 -18.94
N VAL A 29 14.85 -18.82 -17.99
CA VAL A 29 14.92 -18.50 -16.55
C VAL A 29 16.35 -18.76 -16.07
N HIS A 30 17.14 -17.69 -15.97
CA HIS A 30 18.50 -17.78 -15.46
C HIS A 30 18.47 -18.20 -13.97
N PRO A 31 19.13 -19.30 -13.56
CA PRO A 31 19.03 -19.85 -12.20
C PRO A 31 19.68 -18.99 -11.09
N ASN A 32 20.09 -17.77 -11.40
CA ASN A 32 21.02 -16.97 -10.59
C ASN A 32 20.34 -15.94 -9.67
N ARG A 33 19.00 -15.98 -9.51
CA ARG A 33 18.27 -15.09 -8.57
C ARG A 33 18.10 -15.66 -7.16
N SER A 34 18.27 -16.97 -6.99
CA SER A 34 18.04 -17.69 -5.72
C SER A 34 19.16 -18.67 -5.34
N GLN A 35 20.20 -18.84 -6.16
CA GLN A 35 21.32 -19.73 -5.87
C GLN A 35 22.19 -19.18 -4.73
N ILE A 36 22.36 -19.97 -3.67
CA ILE A 36 23.11 -19.61 -2.47
C ILE A 36 24.61 -19.55 -2.79
N GLY A 37 25.30 -18.50 -2.32
CA GLY A 37 26.75 -18.38 -2.47
C GLY A 37 27.34 -17.12 -1.83
N PRO A 38 28.68 -16.95 -1.89
CA PRO A 38 29.38 -15.77 -1.38
C PRO A 38 29.07 -14.52 -2.21
N ASN A 39 29.11 -13.35 -1.57
CA ASN A 39 28.76 -12.06 -2.18
C ASN A 39 29.77 -11.67 -3.27
N VAL A 40 29.34 -11.68 -4.53
CA VAL A 40 30.16 -11.33 -5.71
C VAL A 40 29.33 -10.44 -6.65
N ALA A 41 29.96 -9.45 -7.26
CA ALA A 41 29.32 -8.56 -8.23
C ALA A 41 28.63 -9.35 -9.36
N GLY A 42 27.38 -9.00 -9.67
CA GLY A 42 26.56 -9.67 -10.69
C GLY A 42 25.72 -10.86 -10.19
N ARG A 43 25.71 -11.15 -8.89
CA ARG A 43 24.92 -12.25 -8.29
C ARG A 43 23.92 -11.70 -7.28
N ASN A 44 22.62 -11.87 -7.54
CA ASN A 44 21.57 -11.16 -6.81
C ASN A 44 20.99 -11.94 -5.61
N GLY A 45 21.40 -13.21 -5.42
CA GLY A 45 20.85 -14.12 -4.40
C GLY A 45 21.34 -13.89 -2.96
N HIS A 46 22.08 -12.82 -2.67
CA HIS A 46 22.68 -12.57 -1.34
C HIS A 46 21.74 -11.84 -0.38
N PHE A 47 20.76 -11.09 -0.89
CA PHE A 47 19.79 -10.36 -0.08
C PHE A 47 18.73 -11.32 0.50
N ARG A 48 18.94 -11.77 1.74
CA ARG A 48 17.93 -12.49 2.51
C ARG A 48 17.17 -11.53 3.42
N SER A 49 15.84 -11.62 3.40
CA SER A 49 15.04 -11.23 4.56
C SER A 49 15.38 -12.16 5.72
N VAL A 50 16.24 -11.71 6.63
CA VAL A 50 16.49 -12.44 7.88
C VAL A 50 15.21 -12.36 8.70
N ASN A 51 14.52 -13.49 8.85
CA ASN A 51 13.26 -13.54 9.60
C ASN A 51 13.56 -13.46 11.11
N ARG A 52 13.93 -12.27 11.59
CA ARG A 52 14.04 -11.99 13.03
C ARG A 52 12.63 -12.08 13.62
N PRO A 53 12.37 -12.97 14.58
CA PRO A 53 11.09 -12.98 15.28
C PRO A 53 10.93 -11.61 15.96
N ARG A 54 10.01 -10.79 15.46
CA ARG A 54 9.53 -9.64 16.22
C ARG A 54 8.66 -10.20 17.34
N GLN A 55 8.85 -9.73 18.57
CA GLN A 55 7.86 -10.05 19.60
C GLN A 55 6.53 -9.43 19.19
N PRO A 56 5.40 -10.15 19.37
CA PRO A 56 4.09 -9.58 19.12
C PRO A 56 3.87 -8.40 20.06
N VAL A 57 3.40 -7.28 19.52
CA VAL A 57 2.99 -6.13 20.31
C VAL A 57 1.73 -6.52 21.07
N SER A 58 1.85 -6.68 22.39
CA SER A 58 0.74 -7.09 23.27
C SER A 58 -0.10 -5.91 23.76
N VAL A 59 0.45 -4.69 23.72
CA VAL A 59 -0.20 -3.45 24.15
C VAL A 59 0.21 -2.34 23.18
N SER A 60 -0.77 -1.63 22.62
CA SER A 60 -0.53 -0.40 21.85
C SER A 60 -0.34 0.76 22.82
N THR A 61 0.71 1.55 22.63
CA THR A 61 1.00 2.73 23.46
C THR A 61 0.28 3.97 22.92
N CYS A 62 0.10 4.08 21.60
CA CYS A 62 -0.65 5.16 20.97
C CYS A 62 -1.97 4.61 20.41
N LEU A 63 -3.07 5.25 20.76
CA LEU A 63 -4.43 4.87 20.37
C LEU A 63 -5.20 6.10 19.87
N ALA A 64 -5.87 5.98 18.73
CA ALA A 64 -6.89 6.91 18.28
C ALA A 64 -8.20 6.16 18.05
N ARG A 65 -9.26 6.59 18.72
CA ARG A 65 -10.63 6.07 18.56
C ARG A 65 -11.44 7.09 17.77
N VAL A 66 -12.24 6.62 16.81
CA VAL A 66 -13.14 7.45 15.98
C VAL A 66 -14.54 6.84 16.04
N GLU A 67 -15.55 7.61 16.44
CA GLU A 67 -16.95 7.17 16.43
C GLU A 67 -17.49 7.25 14.99
N LEU A 68 -17.85 6.10 14.39
CA LEU A 68 -18.19 6.03 12.97
C LEU A 68 -19.69 6.29 12.71
N PRO A 69 -20.03 6.95 11.58
CA PRO A 69 -21.42 7.07 11.15
C PRO A 69 -22.00 5.70 10.73
N PRO A 70 -23.34 5.52 10.75
CA PRO A 70 -23.98 4.26 10.36
C PRO A 70 -23.63 3.75 8.96
N THR A 71 -23.26 4.65 8.04
CA THR A 71 -22.78 4.33 6.68
C THR A 71 -21.46 3.55 6.67
N LEU A 72 -20.64 3.65 7.73
CA LEU A 72 -19.36 2.95 7.89
C LEU A 72 -19.42 1.86 8.97
N SER A 73 -20.62 1.48 9.42
CA SER A 73 -20.82 0.51 10.50
C SER A 73 -20.27 -0.89 10.21
N GLU A 74 -20.06 -1.25 8.94
CA GLU A 74 -19.37 -2.50 8.56
C GLU A 74 -17.86 -2.52 8.87
N HIS A 75 -17.29 -1.35 9.19
CA HIS A 75 -15.90 -1.18 9.62
C HIS A 75 -15.76 -0.86 11.11
N ALA A 76 -16.88 -0.74 11.83
CA ALA A 76 -16.89 -0.43 13.24
C ALA A 76 -16.72 -1.68 14.12
N ASP A 77 -16.11 -1.47 15.28
CA ASP A 77 -16.20 -2.33 16.44
C ASP A 77 -17.66 -2.42 16.95
N LEU A 78 -17.94 -3.37 17.85
CA LEU A 78 -19.30 -3.65 18.35
C LEU A 78 -20.00 -2.47 19.05
N ASP A 79 -19.25 -1.42 19.41
CA ASP A 79 -19.76 -0.21 20.06
C ASP A 79 -19.99 0.96 19.09
N GLY A 80 -19.71 0.79 17.79
CA GLY A 80 -19.86 1.82 16.77
C GLY A 80 -18.59 2.63 16.47
N SER A 81 -17.50 2.39 17.21
CA SER A 81 -16.22 3.07 17.00
C SER A 81 -15.27 2.31 16.09
N LEU A 82 -14.17 2.94 15.68
CA LEU A 82 -13.02 2.30 15.07
C LEU A 82 -11.75 2.74 15.81
N THR A 83 -10.95 1.79 16.28
CA THR A 83 -9.72 2.06 17.03
C THR A 83 -8.46 1.78 16.20
N PHE A 84 -7.68 2.82 15.94
CA PHE A 84 -6.33 2.72 15.37
C PHE A 84 -5.30 2.66 16.51
N GLY A 85 -4.55 1.56 16.61
CA GLY A 85 -3.56 1.36 17.68
C GLY A 85 -2.17 0.96 17.17
N GLY A 86 -1.13 1.53 17.78
CA GLY A 86 0.26 1.21 17.46
C GLY A 86 1.24 1.46 18.61
N LEU A 87 2.53 1.24 18.36
CA LEU A 87 3.62 1.60 19.28
C LEU A 87 4.03 3.09 19.18
N ASP A 88 3.60 3.75 18.11
CA ASP A 88 3.93 5.13 17.79
C ASP A 88 2.79 5.77 17.00
N TRP A 89 2.69 7.10 17.09
CA TRP A 89 1.69 7.87 16.36
C TRP A 89 1.85 7.80 14.84
N ARG A 90 3.07 7.54 14.33
CA ARG A 90 3.35 7.49 12.89
C ARG A 90 2.64 6.31 12.22
N PHE A 91 2.53 5.18 12.93
CA PHE A 91 1.69 4.05 12.54
C PHE A 91 0.21 4.43 12.56
N VAL A 92 -0.26 5.04 13.65
CA VAL A 92 -1.68 5.41 13.86
C VAL A 92 -2.19 6.34 12.75
N VAL A 93 -1.50 7.46 12.47
CA VAL A 93 -1.90 8.39 11.40
C VAL A 93 -1.79 7.77 10.01
N GLY A 94 -0.83 6.86 9.79
CA GLY A 94 -0.68 6.13 8.53
C GLY A 94 -1.83 5.17 8.27
N ALA A 95 -2.28 4.45 9.30
CA ALA A 95 -3.45 3.58 9.26
C ALA A 95 -4.73 4.39 9.05
N ALA A 96 -4.95 5.44 9.86
CA ALA A 96 -6.10 6.32 9.76
C ALA A 96 -6.25 6.97 8.38
N ARG A 97 -5.18 7.57 7.83
CA ARG A 97 -5.18 8.16 6.48
C ARG A 97 -5.44 7.12 5.39
N THR A 98 -4.96 5.89 5.57
CA THR A 98 -5.21 4.79 4.63
C THR A 98 -6.66 4.34 4.68
N PHE A 99 -7.25 4.27 5.87
CA PHE A 99 -8.67 3.96 6.06
C PHE A 99 -9.55 5.05 5.43
N ALA A 100 -9.32 6.33 5.76
CA ALA A 100 -10.06 7.46 5.17
C ALA A 100 -10.05 7.39 3.64
N ARG A 101 -8.88 7.28 3.01
CA ARG A 101 -8.76 7.17 1.54
C ARG A 101 -9.51 5.98 0.92
N THR A 102 -9.74 4.91 1.68
CA THR A 102 -10.32 3.67 1.17
C THR A 102 -11.82 3.57 1.43
N HIS A 103 -12.32 4.24 2.48
CA HIS A 103 -13.67 4.04 3.01
C HIS A 103 -14.49 5.32 3.20
N THR A 104 -13.90 6.53 3.11
CA THR A 104 -14.65 7.79 3.19
C THR A 104 -14.77 8.47 1.84
N GLU A 105 -15.89 9.15 1.61
CA GLU A 105 -16.17 9.95 0.40
C GLU A 105 -15.56 11.36 0.51
N LEU A 106 -14.36 11.49 1.09
CA LEU A 106 -13.71 12.79 1.30
C LEU A 106 -13.14 13.30 -0.04
N ASP A 107 -13.74 14.35 -0.60
CA ASP A 107 -13.36 14.94 -1.91
C ASP A 107 -11.86 15.26 -2.02
N GLU A 108 -11.29 15.81 -0.95
CA GLU A 108 -9.86 16.10 -0.83
C GLU A 108 -9.31 15.52 0.48
N LEU A 109 -8.32 14.63 0.36
CA LEU A 109 -7.61 14.10 1.52
C LEU A 109 -6.50 15.07 1.96
N PRO A 110 -6.41 15.40 3.27
CA PRO A 110 -5.30 16.13 3.85
C PRO A 110 -3.93 15.57 3.41
N PRO A 111 -2.88 16.41 3.33
CA PRO A 111 -1.53 15.96 3.01
C PRO A 111 -1.05 14.79 3.90
N PRO A 112 0.01 14.06 3.51
CA PRO A 112 0.62 13.08 4.39
C PRO A 112 1.07 13.73 5.71
N PHE A 113 0.60 13.19 6.85
CA PHE A 113 0.78 13.76 8.20
C PHE A 113 2.14 14.44 8.46
N GLY A 114 3.23 13.77 8.11
CA GLY A 114 4.56 14.39 8.14
C GLY A 114 5.69 13.53 7.61
N PHE A 115 6.65 14.17 6.96
CA PHE A 115 7.81 13.54 6.35
C PHE A 115 9.08 14.37 6.59
N LYS A 116 10.23 13.67 6.67
CA LYS A 116 11.53 14.32 6.81
C LYS A 116 12.15 14.50 5.43
N ARG A 117 12.56 15.73 5.11
CA ARG A 117 13.20 16.10 3.84
C ARG A 117 14.31 17.11 4.11
N ASP A 118 15.48 16.87 3.52
CA ASP A 118 16.64 17.77 3.57
C ASP A 118 17.07 18.16 5.01
N GLY A 119 16.85 17.23 5.96
CA GLY A 119 17.14 17.42 7.39
C GLY A 119 15.94 17.91 8.22
N GLN A 120 15.00 18.61 7.61
CA GLN A 120 13.82 19.20 8.26
C GLN A 120 12.63 18.23 8.28
N TRP A 121 11.76 18.33 9.29
CA TRP A 121 10.41 17.78 9.22
C TRP A 121 9.46 18.78 8.57
N TRP A 122 8.57 18.25 7.74
CA TRP A 122 7.46 18.94 7.10
C TRP A 122 6.17 18.24 7.52
N TRP A 123 5.17 19.03 7.91
CA TRP A 123 3.91 18.53 8.44
C TRP A 123 2.71 18.87 7.53
N TRP A 124 1.53 18.39 7.92
CA TRP A 124 0.31 18.47 7.12
C TRP A 124 -0.33 19.86 7.07
N ASP A 125 0.07 20.76 7.98
CA ASP A 125 -0.39 22.13 8.18
C ASP A 125 0.57 23.18 7.60
N ASP A 126 1.46 22.76 6.68
CA ASP A 126 2.58 23.53 6.12
C ASP A 126 3.65 24.01 7.12
N THR A 127 3.60 23.59 8.40
CA THR A 127 4.66 23.89 9.37
C THR A 127 5.89 23.01 9.17
N THR A 128 7.03 23.45 9.72
CA THR A 128 8.29 22.69 9.70
C THR A 128 9.01 22.76 11.03
N THR A 129 9.70 21.68 11.40
CA THR A 129 10.45 21.56 12.67
C THR A 129 11.75 20.77 12.51
N ASP A 130 12.74 21.05 13.34
CA ASP A 130 14.04 20.36 13.30
C ASP A 130 13.91 18.92 13.83
N GLU A 131 13.15 18.79 14.92
CA GLU A 131 12.80 17.53 15.60
C GLU A 131 11.37 17.07 15.25
N SER A 132 11.04 15.82 15.56
CA SER A 132 9.73 15.23 15.25
C SER A 132 8.70 15.61 16.31
N ILE A 133 7.61 16.29 15.94
CA ILE A 133 6.51 16.64 16.87
C ILE A 133 5.95 15.38 17.54
N LEU A 134 5.97 14.23 16.85
CA LEU A 134 5.50 12.96 17.38
C LEU A 134 6.29 12.40 18.57
N GLU A 135 7.50 12.90 18.84
CA GLU A 135 8.32 12.50 20.00
C GLU A 135 8.09 13.43 21.22
N GLY A 136 7.36 14.54 21.04
CA GLY A 136 7.02 15.48 22.11
C GLY A 136 5.75 15.11 22.89
N PRO A 137 5.49 15.76 24.04
CA PRO A 137 4.28 15.53 24.84
C PRO A 137 3.00 15.97 24.11
N GLU A 138 3.07 16.97 23.24
CA GLU A 138 1.93 17.49 22.47
C GLU A 138 1.55 16.61 21.26
N ALA A 139 2.24 15.48 21.06
CA ALA A 139 2.05 14.61 19.89
C ALA A 139 0.61 14.11 19.73
N ALA A 140 -0.08 13.79 20.83
CA ALA A 140 -1.45 13.29 20.80
C ALA A 140 -2.44 14.34 20.28
N GLY A 141 -2.38 15.57 20.80
CA GLY A 141 -3.23 16.68 20.35
C GLY A 141 -2.99 17.03 18.88
N TYR A 142 -1.72 17.07 18.45
CA TYR A 142 -1.39 17.34 17.05
C TYR A 142 -1.81 16.23 16.08
N VAL A 143 -1.92 14.99 16.57
CA VAL A 143 -2.55 13.88 15.84
C VAL A 143 -4.07 14.04 15.81
N GLU A 144 -4.69 14.46 16.90
CA GLU A 144 -6.13 14.69 17.00
C GLU A 144 -6.61 15.72 15.98
N GLU A 145 -5.95 16.89 15.91
CA GLU A 145 -6.21 17.94 14.92
C GLU A 145 -6.15 17.42 13.47
N TYR A 146 -5.20 16.54 13.15
CA TYR A 146 -5.11 15.91 11.83
C TYR A 146 -6.22 14.90 11.57
N LEU A 147 -6.63 14.13 12.58
CA LEU A 147 -7.71 13.17 12.48
C LEU A 147 -9.05 13.87 12.28
N GLU A 148 -9.26 15.06 12.87
CA GLU A 148 -10.45 15.89 12.62
C GLU A 148 -10.58 16.29 11.13
N GLN A 149 -9.45 16.53 10.45
CA GLN A 149 -9.44 16.79 9.00
C GLN A 149 -9.73 15.53 8.16
N LEU A 150 -9.36 14.34 8.66
CA LEU A 150 -9.63 13.06 7.98
C LEU A 150 -11.06 12.55 8.19
N PHE A 151 -11.67 12.88 9.33
CA PHE A 151 -12.96 12.36 9.79
C PHE A 151 -13.89 13.50 10.22
N PRO A 152 -14.24 14.44 9.32
CA PRO A 152 -15.00 15.63 9.66
C PRO A 152 -16.37 15.29 10.27
N GLY A 153 -16.64 15.83 11.46
CA GLY A 153 -17.89 15.60 12.19
C GLY A 153 -17.98 14.27 12.94
N MET A 154 -16.94 13.44 12.93
CA MET A 154 -16.83 12.24 13.76
C MET A 154 -16.19 12.61 15.11
N ALA A 155 -16.65 12.01 16.21
CA ALA A 155 -16.01 12.21 17.50
C ALA A 155 -14.70 11.42 17.56
N ILE A 156 -13.61 12.07 17.94
CA ILE A 156 -12.28 11.47 18.03
C ILE A 156 -11.84 11.47 19.50
N THR A 157 -10.98 10.52 19.88
CA THR A 157 -10.29 10.54 21.17
C THR A 157 -8.92 9.92 21.01
N THR A 158 -7.87 10.65 21.41
CA THR A 158 -6.50 10.14 21.45
C THR A 158 -6.07 9.72 22.86
N ILE A 159 -5.23 8.68 22.94
CA ILE A 159 -4.59 8.23 24.19
C ILE A 159 -3.12 7.94 23.91
N ASP A 160 -2.22 8.58 24.67
CA ASP A 160 -0.79 8.31 24.68
C ASP A 160 -0.39 7.64 26.01
N ASN A 161 0.22 6.47 25.93
CA ASN A 161 0.70 5.66 27.06
C ASN A 161 2.22 5.39 26.97
N ARG A 162 2.96 6.25 26.26
CA ARG A 162 4.42 6.15 26.09
C ARG A 162 5.20 6.64 27.33
#